data_AF-A0A0D2NBW4-F1
#
_entry.id   AF-A0A0D2NBW4-F1
#
_cell.length_a   1.000
_cell.length_b   1.000
_cell.length_c   1.000
_cell.angle_alpha   90.00
_cell.angle_beta   90.00
_cell.angle_gamma   90.00
#
_symmetry.space_group_name_H-M   'P 1'
#
loop_
_entity.id
_entity.type
_entity.pdbx_description
1 polymer ?
#
loop_
_entity_poly.entity_id
_entity_poly.type
_entity_poly.pdbx_seq_one_letter_code
_entity_poly.pdbx_strand_id
1 'polypeptide(L)'
;MFRLNTILPFAFFAIANALPPAGTYNIISRILSPSGQQLAVTFNGEGAAVTLQPLASTDIAQIWNLQVVTSVGMSFVPLADSTQRIAGFQTSGVTALSSQASVGTGAIFNVLQSASTGVSIGGAGPTPSTFWSATDTEVGSELIFGPSPLSERQFWLLIPNNN
;
A
#
# COMPACT_ATOMS: atom_id res chain seq x y z
N MET A 1 36.21 35.20 8.07
CA MET A 1 35.51 34.18 8.88
C MET A 1 34.38 33.62 8.03
N PHE A 2 34.61 32.52 7.31
CA PHE A 2 33.61 31.88 6.45
C PHE A 2 32.99 30.71 7.21
N ARG A 3 31.65 30.69 7.38
CA ARG A 3 30.92 29.53 7.90
C ARG A 3 30.52 28.65 6.72
N LEU A 4 30.99 27.40 6.72
CA LEU A 4 30.46 26.36 5.83
C LEU A 4 29.07 25.96 6.33
N ASN A 5 28.04 26.16 5.51
CA ASN A 5 26.76 25.49 5.65
C ASN A 5 26.95 24.04 5.18
N THR A 6 27.09 23.11 6.12
CA THR A 6 27.04 21.68 5.83
C THR A 6 25.59 21.29 5.57
N ILE A 7 25.22 21.17 4.30
CA ILE A 7 24.02 20.45 3.89
C ILE A 7 24.31 18.98 4.21
N LEU A 8 23.59 18.41 5.17
CA LEU A 8 23.64 16.97 5.43
C LEU A 8 23.17 16.27 4.15
N PRO A 9 23.95 15.35 3.55
CA PRO A 9 23.44 14.54 2.47
C PRO A 9 22.29 13.71 3.02
N PHE A 10 21.12 13.77 2.37
CA PHE A 10 20.04 12.84 2.61
C PHE A 10 20.60 11.43 2.47
N ALA A 11 20.73 10.72 3.60
CA ALA A 11 21.18 9.34 3.59
C ALA A 11 20.19 8.54 2.74
N PHE A 12 20.69 7.88 1.70
CA PHE A 12 19.96 6.79 1.06
C PHE A 12 19.80 5.70 2.13
N PHE A 13 18.61 5.62 2.74
CA PHE A 13 18.31 4.57 3.68
C PHE A 13 18.25 3.24 2.93
N ALA A 14 18.90 2.21 3.47
CA ALA A 14 18.82 0.87 2.94
C ALA A 14 17.37 0.38 3.03
N ILE A 15 16.69 0.32 1.89
CA ILE A 15 15.42 -0.40 1.75
C ILE A 15 15.78 -1.88 1.84
N ALA A 16 15.38 -2.54 2.92
CA ALA A 16 15.46 -3.98 2.98
C ALA A 16 14.27 -4.56 2.23
N ASN A 17 14.54 -5.34 1.18
CA ASN A 17 13.54 -6.19 0.52
C ASN A 17 13.25 -7.41 1.41
N ALA A 18 12.67 -7.17 2.59
CA ALA A 18 12.09 -8.23 3.39
C ALA A 18 10.58 -8.15 3.23
N LEU A 19 10.01 -9.08 2.46
CA LEU A 19 8.56 -9.22 2.40
C LEU A 19 8.04 -9.40 3.83
N PRO A 20 6.95 -8.71 4.22
CA PRO A 20 6.25 -9.07 5.45
C PRO A 20 5.81 -10.55 5.37
N PRO A 21 5.70 -11.25 6.51
CA PRO A 21 5.12 -12.59 6.53
C PRO A 21 3.75 -12.61 5.82
N ALA A 22 3.45 -13.72 5.15
CA ALA A 22 2.08 -13.95 4.68
C ALA A 22 1.12 -14.01 5.87
N GLY A 23 -0.11 -13.52 5.69
CA GLY A 23 -1.10 -13.50 6.76
C GLY A 23 -2.13 -12.39 6.59
N THR A 24 -2.92 -12.19 7.64
CA THR A 24 -4.03 -11.25 7.64
C THR A 24 -3.60 -9.91 8.26
N TYR A 25 -3.91 -8.81 7.58
CA TYR A 25 -3.47 -7.47 7.96
C TYR A 25 -4.57 -6.42 7.76
N ASN A 26 -4.55 -5.38 8.60
CA ASN A 26 -5.04 -4.07 8.18
C ASN A 26 -3.88 -3.30 7.52
N ILE A 27 -4.18 -2.59 6.45
CA ILE A 27 -3.23 -1.72 5.75
C ILE A 27 -3.66 -0.28 6.02
N ILE A 28 -2.82 0.49 6.71
CA ILE A 28 -3.20 1.78 7.26
C ILE A 28 -2.30 2.86 6.67
N SER A 29 -2.88 3.99 6.24
CA SER A 29 -2.13 5.19 5.89
C SER A 29 -1.28 5.63 7.06
N ARG A 30 0.00 5.93 6.82
CA ARG A 30 0.86 6.51 7.85
C ARG A 30 0.39 7.90 8.29
N ILE A 31 -0.25 8.64 7.39
CA ILE A 31 -0.79 9.96 7.67
C ILE A 31 -2.24 9.82 8.16
N LEU A 32 -2.56 10.53 9.24
CA LEU A 32 -3.91 10.64 9.78
C LEU A 32 -4.78 11.54 8.91
N SER A 33 -6.10 11.39 8.99
CA SER A 33 -7.02 12.39 8.43
C SER A 33 -6.83 13.77 9.09
N PRO A 34 -7.33 14.88 8.48
CA PRO A 34 -7.38 16.18 9.13
C PRO A 34 -8.08 16.17 10.50
N SER A 35 -9.02 15.24 10.71
CA SER A 35 -9.71 15.00 11.97
C SER A 35 -8.93 14.11 12.96
N GLY A 36 -7.73 13.65 12.60
CA GLY A 36 -6.86 12.82 13.45
C GLY A 36 -7.18 11.32 13.43
N GLN A 37 -7.96 10.83 12.46
CA GLN A 37 -8.34 9.42 12.36
C GLN A 37 -7.29 8.62 11.60
N GLN A 38 -7.05 7.38 12.04
CA GLN A 38 -6.31 6.41 11.22
C GLN A 38 -7.19 5.96 10.06
N LEU A 39 -6.60 5.92 8.87
CA LEU A 39 -7.31 5.57 7.64
C LEU A 39 -6.83 4.22 7.11
N ALA A 40 -7.74 3.27 6.97
CA ALA A 40 -7.48 1.93 6.48
C ALA A 40 -7.88 1.77 5.01
N VAL A 41 -7.09 1.00 4.27
CA VAL A 41 -7.39 0.57 2.90
C VAL A 41 -8.62 -0.34 2.95
N THR A 42 -9.66 0.01 2.20
CA THR A 42 -10.98 -0.60 2.27
C THR A 42 -11.44 -1.09 0.90
N PHE A 43 -11.85 -2.36 0.87
CA PHE A 43 -12.46 -3.01 -0.28
C PHE A 43 -13.90 -2.54 -0.49
N ASN A 44 -14.24 -2.17 -1.72
CA ASN A 44 -15.56 -1.63 -2.09
C ASN A 44 -16.33 -2.49 -3.09
N GLY A 45 -15.90 -3.74 -3.33
CA GLY A 45 -16.48 -4.62 -4.34
C GLY A 45 -15.63 -4.75 -5.62
N GLU A 46 -15.98 -5.73 -6.45
CA GLU A 46 -15.31 -5.97 -7.74
C GLU A 46 -15.48 -4.77 -8.68
N GLY A 47 -14.40 -4.40 -9.37
CA GLY A 47 -14.34 -3.29 -10.32
C GLY A 47 -14.35 -1.90 -9.68
N ALA A 48 -14.57 -1.81 -8.36
CA ALA A 48 -14.56 -0.56 -7.63
C ALA A 48 -13.13 -0.13 -7.27
N ALA A 49 -12.94 1.19 -7.18
CA ALA A 49 -11.73 1.77 -6.60
C ALA A 49 -11.63 1.40 -5.12
N VAL A 50 -10.42 1.11 -4.68
CA VAL A 50 -10.10 0.93 -3.26
C VAL A 50 -9.99 2.30 -2.61
N THR A 51 -10.62 2.48 -1.46
CA THR A 51 -10.64 3.79 -0.76
C THR A 51 -10.05 3.71 0.63
N LEU A 52 -9.78 4.87 1.22
CA LEU A 52 -9.41 5.03 2.60
C LEU A 52 -10.64 5.33 3.47
N GLN A 53 -10.87 4.54 4.51
CA GLN A 53 -11.95 4.75 5.49
C GLN A 53 -11.38 4.79 6.90
N PRO A 54 -12.08 5.40 7.89
CA PRO A 54 -11.67 5.30 9.28
C PRO A 54 -11.47 3.84 9.69
N LEU A 55 -10.36 3.57 10.37
CA LEU A 55 -10.03 2.22 10.81
C LEU A 55 -11.14 1.66 11.71
N ALA A 56 -11.71 0.54 11.29
CA ALA A 56 -12.56 -0.36 12.04
C ALA A 56 -11.93 -1.76 11.98
N SER A 57 -11.15 -2.12 12.99
CA SER A 57 -10.28 -3.32 12.95
C SER A 57 -11.02 -4.67 12.84
N THR A 58 -12.34 -4.68 13.04
CA THR A 58 -13.20 -5.87 12.87
C THR A 58 -13.98 -5.85 11.55
N ASP A 59 -13.87 -4.78 10.75
CA ASP A 59 -14.51 -4.71 9.44
C ASP A 59 -13.74 -5.55 8.42
N ILE A 60 -14.37 -6.63 7.95
CA ILE A 60 -13.77 -7.57 7.00
C ILE A 60 -13.42 -6.93 5.65
N ALA A 61 -14.02 -5.79 5.30
CA ALA A 61 -13.66 -5.02 4.10
C ALA A 61 -12.33 -4.26 4.26
N GLN A 62 -11.87 -4.06 5.49
CA GLN A 62 -10.59 -3.41 5.80
C GLN A 62 -9.46 -4.40 6.12
N ILE A 63 -9.77 -5.70 6.03
CA ILE A 63 -8.85 -6.79 6.36
C ILE A 63 -8.40 -7.48 5.08
N TRP A 64 -7.10 -7.64 4.94
CA TRP A 64 -6.44 -8.15 3.73
C TRP A 64 -5.58 -9.35 4.06
N ASN A 65 -5.75 -10.45 3.32
CA ASN A 65 -4.85 -11.58 3.30
C ASN A 65 -3.71 -11.30 2.31
N LEU A 66 -2.51 -11.16 2.84
CA LEU A 66 -1.27 -10.94 2.11
C LEU A 66 -0.66 -12.30 1.77
N GLN A 67 -0.50 -12.56 0.47
CA GLN A 67 0.02 -13.83 -0.04
C GLN A 67 1.31 -13.61 -0.80
N VAL A 68 2.34 -14.39 -0.47
CA VAL A 68 3.60 -14.40 -1.23
C VAL A 68 3.36 -15.11 -2.56
N VAL A 69 3.63 -14.42 -3.67
CA VAL A 69 3.46 -14.95 -5.04
C VAL A 69 4.82 -15.25 -5.67
N THR A 70 5.82 -14.41 -5.41
CA THR A 70 7.21 -14.60 -5.85
C THR A 70 8.16 -14.28 -4.70
N SER A 71 9.48 -14.42 -4.91
CA SER A 71 10.48 -14.08 -3.88
C SER A 71 10.48 -12.61 -3.44
N VAL A 72 9.86 -11.71 -4.22
CA VAL A 72 9.80 -10.26 -3.94
C VAL A 72 8.40 -9.67 -4.11
N GLY A 73 7.43 -10.49 -4.53
CA GLY A 73 6.10 -10.03 -4.95
C GLY A 73 4.99 -10.68 -4.13
N MET A 74 4.00 -9.87 -3.79
CA MET A 74 2.84 -10.25 -3.00
C MET A 74 1.52 -9.87 -3.68
N SER A 75 0.50 -10.65 -3.38
CA SER A 75 -0.90 -10.36 -3.70
C SER A 75 -1.64 -9.92 -2.44
N PHE A 76 -2.61 -9.04 -2.61
CA PHE A 76 -3.47 -8.49 -1.55
C PHE A 76 -4.90 -8.93 -1.83
N VAL A 77 -5.44 -9.82 -1.01
CA VAL A 77 -6.76 -10.43 -1.17
C VAL A 77 -7.68 -9.92 -0.07
N PRO A 78 -8.82 -9.30 -0.36
CA PRO A 78 -9.72 -8.83 0.69
C PRO A 78 -10.34 -10.03 1.42
N LEU A 79 -10.46 -9.94 2.74
CA LEU A 79 -11.11 -10.99 3.52
C LEU A 79 -12.63 -11.03 3.26
N ALA A 80 -13.22 -9.88 2.92
CA ALA A 80 -14.61 -9.76 2.52
C ALA A 80 -14.96 -10.60 1.27
N ASP A 81 -14.01 -10.81 0.36
CA ASP A 81 -14.20 -11.64 -0.84
C ASP A 81 -12.87 -12.23 -1.33
N SER A 82 -12.61 -13.49 -0.98
CA SER A 82 -11.38 -14.19 -1.34
C SER A 82 -11.26 -14.53 -2.83
N THR A 83 -12.32 -14.32 -3.61
CA THR A 83 -12.28 -14.48 -5.08
C THR A 83 -11.69 -13.27 -5.78
N GLN A 84 -11.46 -12.17 -5.05
CA GLN A 84 -10.96 -10.90 -5.57
C GLN A 84 -9.51 -10.65 -5.13
N ARG A 85 -8.83 -9.73 -5.80
CA ARG A 85 -7.52 -9.20 -5.38
C ARG A 85 -7.35 -7.77 -5.84
N ILE A 86 -6.51 -7.01 -5.14
CA ILE A 86 -6.14 -5.69 -5.61
C ILE A 86 -5.25 -5.79 -6.86
N ALA A 87 -5.49 -4.89 -7.82
CA ALA A 87 -4.62 -4.59 -8.93
C ALA A 87 -4.41 -3.07 -9.09
N GLY A 88 -3.21 -2.67 -9.52
CA GLY A 88 -2.81 -1.28 -9.73
C GLY A 88 -2.69 -0.96 -11.21
N PHE A 89 -3.41 0.07 -11.67
CA PHE A 89 -3.37 0.57 -13.04
C PHE A 89 -3.14 2.08 -13.03
N GLN A 90 -2.23 2.55 -13.88
CA GLN A 90 -1.93 4.00 -13.95
C GLN A 90 -3.14 4.86 -14.33
N THR A 91 -4.10 4.31 -15.08
CA THR A 91 -5.29 5.03 -15.56
C THR A 91 -6.51 4.94 -14.65
N SER A 92 -6.55 3.97 -13.74
CA SER A 92 -7.73 3.66 -12.92
C SER A 92 -7.42 3.52 -11.43
N GLY A 93 -6.18 3.84 -11.04
CA GLY A 93 -5.73 3.71 -9.66
C GLY A 93 -5.64 2.26 -9.20
N VAL A 94 -5.92 2.05 -7.93
CA VAL A 94 -5.93 0.74 -7.30
C VAL A 94 -7.36 0.24 -7.22
N THR A 95 -7.64 -0.90 -7.85
CA THR A 95 -8.98 -1.48 -8.00
C THR A 95 -9.00 -2.92 -7.55
N ALA A 96 -10.14 -3.42 -7.11
CA ALA A 96 -10.30 -4.84 -6.84
C ALA A 96 -10.81 -5.57 -8.09
N LEU A 97 -10.12 -6.62 -8.50
CA LEU A 97 -10.46 -7.43 -9.68
C LEU A 97 -10.62 -8.88 -9.32
N SER A 98 -11.43 -9.59 -10.11
CA SER A 98 -11.59 -11.03 -9.94
C SER A 98 -10.26 -11.74 -10.14
N SER A 99 -9.98 -12.72 -9.29
CA SER A 99 -8.79 -13.57 -9.36
C SER A 99 -8.64 -14.34 -10.68
N GLN A 100 -9.75 -14.48 -11.42
CA GLN A 100 -9.86 -15.14 -12.72
C GLN A 100 -9.56 -14.18 -13.88
N ALA A 101 -9.69 -12.87 -13.69
CA ALA A 101 -9.22 -11.89 -14.67
C ALA A 101 -7.69 -11.95 -14.66
N SER A 102 -7.11 -12.48 -15.75
CA SER A 102 -5.69 -12.78 -15.95
C SER A 102 -4.74 -12.00 -15.03
N VAL A 103 -4.07 -12.72 -14.15
CA VAL A 103 -3.07 -12.22 -13.19
C VAL A 103 -1.85 -11.70 -13.94
N GLY A 104 -1.99 -10.53 -14.57
CA GLY A 104 -0.88 -9.77 -15.10
C GLY A 104 -0.07 -9.15 -13.98
N THR A 105 1.04 -8.51 -14.35
CA THR A 105 1.97 -7.78 -13.48
C THR A 105 1.29 -6.75 -12.57
N GLY A 106 0.07 -6.30 -12.89
CA GLY A 106 -0.69 -5.31 -12.13
C GLY A 106 -1.24 -5.78 -10.77
N ALA A 107 -1.32 -7.09 -10.51
CA ALA A 107 -1.87 -7.64 -9.26
C ALA A 107 -0.79 -8.21 -8.32
N ILE A 108 0.48 -8.05 -8.67
CA ILE A 108 1.63 -8.45 -7.85
C ILE A 108 2.39 -7.19 -7.49
N PHE A 109 2.58 -6.98 -6.19
CA PHE A 109 3.24 -5.79 -5.67
C PHE A 109 4.47 -6.15 -4.86
N ASN A 110 5.48 -5.31 -4.94
CA ASN A 110 6.60 -5.37 -4.01
C ASN A 110 6.27 -4.56 -2.76
N VAL A 111 6.49 -5.17 -1.60
CA VAL A 111 6.45 -4.46 -0.32
C VAL A 111 7.87 -4.09 0.07
N LEU A 112 8.20 -2.81 -0.04
CA LEU A 112 9.51 -2.27 0.26
C LEU A 112 9.51 -1.69 1.67
N GLN A 113 10.24 -2.31 2.60
CA GLN A 113 10.30 -1.84 3.98
C GLN A 113 11.33 -0.72 4.13
N SER A 114 10.91 0.35 4.81
CA SER A 114 11.80 1.41 5.30
C SER A 114 11.82 1.39 6.82
N ALA A 115 13.02 1.33 7.41
CA ALA A 115 13.22 1.25 8.85
C ALA A 115 12.65 2.47 9.63
N SER A 116 12.42 3.60 8.96
CA SER A 116 11.97 4.85 9.61
C SER A 116 10.61 5.36 9.12
N THR A 117 10.08 4.84 8.01
CA THR A 117 8.89 5.43 7.36
C THR A 117 7.75 4.45 7.08
N GLY A 118 7.83 3.19 7.53
CA GLY A 118 6.82 2.17 7.24
C GLY A 118 7.12 1.42 5.94
N VAL A 119 6.08 0.97 5.23
CA VAL A 119 6.24 0.26 3.95
C VAL A 119 5.76 1.10 2.78
N SER A 120 6.44 0.98 1.64
CA SER A 120 5.88 1.41 0.36
C SER A 120 5.46 0.18 -0.44
N ILE A 121 4.36 0.30 -1.18
CA ILE A 121 3.79 -0.80 -1.97
C ILE A 121 3.91 -0.39 -3.44
N GLY A 122 4.87 -1.01 -4.13
CA GLY A 122 5.19 -0.71 -5.53
C GLY A 122 4.70 -1.80 -6.47
N GLY A 123 4.65 -1.50 -7.77
CA GLY A 123 4.40 -2.52 -8.80
C GLY A 123 5.44 -3.66 -8.79
N ALA A 124 5.23 -4.69 -9.60
CA ALA A 124 6.18 -5.80 -9.65
C ALA A 124 7.54 -5.38 -10.23
N GLY A 125 8.60 -6.09 -9.80
CA GLY A 125 9.96 -5.94 -10.31
C GLY A 125 10.89 -5.31 -9.28
N PRO A 126 12.21 -5.54 -9.33
CA PRO A 126 13.15 -5.24 -8.24
C PRO A 126 13.26 -3.74 -7.91
N THR A 127 12.90 -2.86 -8.85
CA THR A 127 12.94 -1.40 -8.71
C THR A 127 11.64 -0.80 -9.25
N PRO A 128 10.54 -0.85 -8.47
CA PRO A 128 9.26 -0.34 -8.94
C PRO A 128 9.32 1.16 -9.20
N SER A 129 8.75 1.60 -10.32
CA SER A 129 8.61 3.01 -10.67
C SER A 129 7.23 3.58 -10.36
N THR A 130 6.29 2.72 -9.96
CA THR A 130 4.91 3.06 -9.63
C THR A 130 4.54 2.53 -8.26
N PHE A 131 3.81 3.33 -7.49
CA PHE A 131 3.51 3.07 -6.09
C PHE A 131 2.05 3.36 -5.77
N TRP A 132 1.54 2.66 -4.76
CA TRP A 132 0.31 3.02 -4.08
C TRP A 132 0.49 4.39 -3.41
N SER A 133 -0.46 5.27 -3.63
CA SER A 133 -0.53 6.56 -2.95
C SER A 133 -1.98 6.90 -2.66
N ALA A 134 -2.26 7.54 -1.54
CA ALA A 134 -3.53 8.22 -1.37
C ALA A 134 -3.58 9.45 -2.30
N THR A 135 -4.72 9.74 -2.92
CA THR A 135 -4.94 11.03 -3.61
C THR A 135 -4.89 12.17 -2.60
N ASP A 136 -5.61 12.01 -1.49
CA ASP A 136 -5.57 12.86 -0.32
C ASP A 136 -5.65 12.03 0.97
N THR A 137 -5.35 12.64 2.10
CA THR A 137 -5.43 11.99 3.42
C THR A 137 -6.79 12.25 4.06
N GLU A 138 -7.88 12.03 3.32
CA GLU A 138 -9.25 12.25 3.78
C GLU A 138 -10.06 10.96 3.74
N VAL A 139 -11.18 10.94 4.45
CA VAL A 139 -12.12 9.81 4.42
C VAL A 139 -12.75 9.74 3.04
N GLY A 140 -12.76 8.55 2.45
CA GLY A 140 -13.26 8.29 1.11
C GLY A 140 -12.24 8.49 0.00
N SER A 141 -11.03 8.98 0.30
CA SER A 141 -9.98 9.16 -0.70
C SER A 141 -9.66 7.85 -1.41
N GLU A 142 -9.58 7.91 -2.74
CA GLU A 142 -9.15 6.79 -3.55
C GLU A 142 -7.66 6.51 -3.39
N LEU A 143 -7.32 5.23 -3.48
CA LEU A 143 -5.97 4.75 -3.58
C LEU A 143 -5.56 4.75 -5.07
N ILE A 144 -4.57 5.55 -5.42
CA ILE A 144 -4.03 5.64 -6.78
C ILE A 144 -2.75 4.82 -6.94
N PHE A 145 -2.42 4.52 -8.19
CA PHE A 145 -1.21 3.81 -8.57
C PHE A 145 -0.45 4.62 -9.61
N GLY A 146 0.67 5.21 -9.22
CA GLY A 146 1.31 6.22 -10.06
C GLY A 146 2.79 6.41 -9.81
N PRO A 147 3.46 7.21 -10.67
CA PRO A 147 4.88 7.49 -10.56
C PRO A 147 5.23 8.16 -9.23
N SER A 148 6.45 7.90 -8.74
CA SER A 148 6.93 8.47 -7.49
C SER A 148 7.31 9.95 -7.64
N PRO A 149 6.68 10.82 -6.86
CA PRO A 149 7.44 11.67 -5.96
C PRO A 149 7.26 11.08 -4.56
N LEU A 150 8.37 10.69 -3.91
CA LEU A 150 8.40 10.20 -2.53
C LEU A 150 7.65 11.19 -1.64
N SER A 151 6.39 10.91 -1.38
CA SER A 151 5.53 11.71 -0.50
C SER A 151 5.10 10.84 0.65
N GLU A 152 4.81 11.46 1.79
CA GLU A 152 4.37 10.73 2.98
C GLU A 152 3.10 9.90 2.72
N ARG A 153 2.33 10.23 1.68
CA ARG A 153 1.09 9.56 1.23
C ARG A 153 1.34 8.20 0.55
N GLN A 154 2.59 7.83 0.31
CA GLN A 154 2.98 6.54 -0.28
C GLN A 154 3.38 5.49 0.76
N PHE A 155 3.33 5.85 2.04
CA PHE A 155 3.78 5.00 3.12
C PHE A 155 2.61 4.46 3.95
N TRP A 156 2.71 3.17 4.24
CA TRP A 156 1.67 2.36 4.87
C TRP A 156 2.22 1.66 6.10
N LEU A 157 1.32 1.36 7.04
CA LEU A 157 1.57 0.47 8.16
C LEU A 157 0.81 -0.83 7.88
N LEU A 158 1.52 -1.96 7.95
CA LEU A 158 0.91 -3.30 7.90
C LEU A 158 0.77 -3.80 9.34
N ILE A 159 -0.45 -3.80 9.86
CA ILE A 159 -0.73 -4.26 11.22
C ILE A 159 -1.33 -5.66 11.12
N PRO A 160 -0.66 -6.71 11.67
CA PRO A 160 -1.22 -8.06 11.73
C PRO A 160 -2.60 -8.03 12.41
N ASN A 161 -3.57 -8.68 11.80
CA ASN A 161 -4.92 -8.81 12.32
C ASN A 161 -5.17 -10.28 12.65
N ASN A 162 -5.25 -10.57 13.94
CA ASN A 162 -5.40 -11.92 14.50
C ASN A 162 -6.81 -12.17 15.06
N ASN A 163 -7.80 -11.36 14.65
CA ASN A 163 -9.18 -11.51 15.10
C ASN A 163 -9.83 -12.79 14.58
#